data_AF-A0A7V5TN79-F1
#
_entry.id   AF-A0A7V5TN79-F1
#
_cell.length_a   1.000
_cell.length_b   1.000
_cell.length_c   1.000
_cell.angle_alpha   90.00
_cell.angle_beta   90.00
_cell.angle_gamma   90.00
#
_symmetry.space_group_name_H-M   'P 1'
#
loop_
_entity.id
_entity.type
_entity.pdbx_description
1 polymer ?
#
loop_
_entity_poly.entity_id
_entity_poly.type
_entity_poly.pdbx_seq_one_letter_code
_entity_poly.pdbx_strand_id
1 'polypeptide(L)' 'MTLDEVLQDIHGLDERLREFEQRYGMLSEDLYTLYRLGELEQSRDLIRWVGYYELRQERQRVYEVISRRGERAE' A
#
# COMPACT_ATOMS: atom_id res chain seq x y z
N MET A 1 8.73 -15.59 -3.70
CA MET A 1 8.16 -14.76 -2.63
C MET A 1 8.03 -15.60 -1.39
N THR A 2 8.97 -15.38 -0.48
CA THR A 2 8.94 -15.79 0.92
C THR A 2 8.20 -14.73 1.75
N LEU A 3 7.86 -15.05 3.00
CA LEU A 3 7.21 -14.10 3.91
C LEU A 3 8.09 -12.86 4.16
N ASP A 4 9.41 -13.06 4.29
CA ASP A 4 10.39 -12.00 4.49
C ASP A 4 10.46 -11.03 3.30
N GLU A 5 10.52 -11.56 2.06
CA GLU A 5 10.48 -10.73 0.86
C GLU A 5 9.21 -9.86 0.79
N VAL A 6 8.06 -10.43 1.17
CA VAL A 6 6.78 -9.70 1.17
C VAL A 6 6.78 -8.60 2.24
N LEU A 7 7.33 -8.88 3.43
CA LEU A 7 7.47 -7.91 4.51
C LEU A 7 8.37 -6.74 4.11
N GLN A 8 9.53 -7.03 3.50
CA GLN A 8 10.43 -5.99 2.99
C GLN A 8 9.76 -5.12 1.92
N ASP A 9 9.01 -5.73 0.99
CA ASP A 9 8.22 -5.02 -0.01
C ASP A 9 7.19 -4.09 0.65
N ILE A 10 6.44 -4.57 1.66
CA ILE A 10 5.45 -3.78 2.40
C ILE A 10 6.13 -2.58 3.08
N HIS A 11 7.23 -2.81 3.80
CA HIS A 11 7.94 -1.73 4.50
C HIS A 11 8.49 -0.68 3.53
N GLY A 12 9.08 -1.10 2.41
CA GLY A 12 9.55 -0.17 1.38
C GLY A 12 8.40 0.65 0.76
N LEU A 13 7.22 0.05 0.58
CA LEU A 13 6.04 0.77 0.10
C LEU A 13 5.47 1.73 1.13
N ASP A 14 5.45 1.35 2.41
CA ASP A 14 5.01 2.24 3.50
C ASP A 14 5.92 3.47 3.62
N GLU A 15 7.25 3.31 3.46
CA GLU A 15 8.16 4.46 3.42
C GLU A 15 7.83 5.42 2.28
N ARG A 16 7.56 4.89 1.07
CA ARG A 16 7.15 5.71 -0.08
C ARG A 16 5.84 6.42 0.15
N LEU A 17 4.84 5.70 0.66
CA LEU A 17 3.51 6.27 0.95
C LEU A 17 3.60 7.38 1.98
N ARG A 18 4.45 7.23 3.00
CA ARG A 18 4.67 8.25 4.03
C ARG A 18 5.20 9.58 3.47
N GLU A 19 6.02 9.54 2.42
CA GLU A 19 6.47 10.76 1.71
C GLU A 19 5.27 11.54 1.13
N PHE A 20 4.28 10.83 0.59
CA PHE A 20 3.05 11.44 0.06
C PHE A 20 2.12 11.88 1.19
N GLU A 21 1.95 11.10 2.26
CA GLU A 21 1.12 11.49 3.40
C GLU A 21 1.57 12.81 4.03
N GLN A 22 2.88 12.98 4.17
CA GLN A 22 3.46 14.25 4.63
C GLN A 22 3.20 15.40 3.65
N ARG A 23 3.21 15.12 2.34
CA ARG A 23 2.99 16.11 1.30
C ARG A 23 1.53 16.55 1.17
N TYR A 24 0.59 15.60 1.21
CA TYR A 24 -0.84 15.84 1.13
C TYR A 24 -1.46 16.20 2.50
N GLY A 25 -0.73 15.97 3.59
CA GLY A 25 -1.18 16.26 4.95
C GLY A 25 -2.29 15.32 5.43
N MET A 26 -2.37 14.11 4.88
CA MET A 26 -3.45 13.15 5.14
C MET A 26 -2.94 11.71 5.03
N LEU A 27 -3.60 10.77 5.70
CA LEU A 27 -3.25 9.35 5.60
C LEU A 27 -3.59 8.80 4.22
N SER A 28 -2.83 7.79 3.77
CA SER A 28 -3.07 7.17 2.46
C SER A 28 -4.45 6.53 2.35
N GLU A 29 -5.04 6.07 3.46
CA GLU A 29 -6.40 5.52 3.47
C GLU A 29 -7.45 6.58 3.13
N ASP A 30 -7.36 7.76 3.74
CA ASP A 30 -8.26 8.89 3.46
C ASP A 30 -8.04 9.43 2.04
N LEU A 31 -6.78 9.54 1.63
CA LEU A 31 -6.41 9.99 0.27
C LEU A 31 -6.96 9.04 -0.79
N TYR A 32 -6.96 7.72 -0.52
CA TYR A 32 -7.51 6.72 -1.43
C TYR A 32 -9.03 6.82 -1.52
N THR A 33 -9.68 7.11 -0.40
CA THR A 33 -11.13 7.34 -0.39
C THR A 33 -11.49 8.53 -1.28
N LEU A 34 -10.80 9.67 -1.14
CA LEU A 34 -11.03 10.85 -1.97
C LEU A 34 -10.71 10.59 -3.45
N TYR A 35 -9.61 9.87 -3.74
CA TYR A 35 -9.27 9.45 -5.10
C TYR A 35 -10.41 8.64 -5.72
N ARG A 36 -10.96 7.66 -4.99
CA ARG A 36 -12.04 6.78 -5.46
C ARG A 36 -13.36 7.51 -5.66
N LEU A 37 -13.60 8.59 -4.93
CA LEU A 37 -14.76 9.47 -5.10
C LEU A 37 -14.61 10.45 -6.28
N GLY A 38 -13.40 10.60 -6.83
CA GLY A 38 -13.11 11.56 -7.89
C GLY A 38 -12.97 13.01 -7.38
N GLU A 39 -12.74 13.18 -6.09
CA GLU A 39 -12.63 14.49 -5.40
C GLU A 39 -11.21 15.08 -5.46
N LEU A 40 -10.25 14.36 -6.06
CA LEU A 40 -8.87 14.79 -6.20
C LEU A 40 -8.54 15.17 -7.63
N GLU A 41 -7.81 16.27 -7.79
CA GLU A 41 -7.25 16.65 -9.08
C GLU A 41 -6.19 15.65 -9.54
N GLN A 42 -6.34 15.15 -10.78
CA GLN A 42 -5.39 14.19 -11.33
C GLN A 42 -4.04 14.85 -11.61
N SER A 43 -3.01 14.34 -10.93
CA SER A 43 -1.63 14.74 -11.14
C SER A 43 -0.74 13.52 -11.35
N ARG A 44 0.43 13.70 -11.96
CA ARG A 44 1.42 12.62 -12.09
C ARG A 44 1.85 12.07 -10.73
N ASP A 45 1.82 12.92 -9.72
CA ASP A 45 2.17 12.57 -8.34
C ASP A 45 1.09 11.68 -7.72
N LEU A 46 -0.18 12.06 -7.89
CA LEU A 46 -1.32 11.27 -7.44
C LEU A 46 -1.34 9.89 -8.09
N ILE A 47 -1.13 9.81 -9.42
CA ILE A 47 -1.08 8.53 -10.15
C ILE A 47 0.02 7.61 -9.59
N ARG A 48 1.19 8.18 -9.28
CA ARG A 48 2.29 7.42 -8.69
C ARG A 48 1.93 6.91 -7.29
N TRP A 49 1.36 7.77 -6.46
CA TRP A 49 0.90 7.42 -5.13
C TRP A 49 -0.16 6.31 -5.15
N VAL A 50 -1.16 6.39 -6.05
CA VAL A 50 -2.16 5.32 -6.25
C VAL A 50 -1.48 4.00 -6.57
N GLY A 51 -0.50 4.00 -7.47
CA GLY A 51 0.25 2.80 -7.81
C GLY A 51 0.98 2.17 -6.61
N TYR A 52 1.63 2.98 -5.77
CA TYR A 52 2.25 2.47 -4.54
C TYR A 52 1.23 1.93 -3.54
N TYR A 53 0.10 2.62 -3.40
CA TYR A 53 -0.94 2.23 -2.46
C TYR A 53 -1.55 0.89 -2.85
N GLU A 54 -1.96 0.74 -4.11
CA GLU A 54 -2.55 -0.51 -4.60
C GLU A 54 -1.56 -1.68 -4.56
N LEU A 55 -0.29 -1.43 -4.89
CA LEU A 55 0.76 -2.44 -4.75
C LEU A 55 0.95 -2.87 -3.29
N ARG A 56 0.91 -1.93 -2.33
CA ARG A 56 0.98 -2.28 -0.90
C ARG A 56 -0.20 -3.15 -0.50
N GLN A 57 -1.42 -2.81 -0.91
CA GLN A 57 -2.61 -3.62 -0.62
C GLN A 57 -2.48 -5.04 -1.20
N GLU A 58 -1.91 -5.18 -2.41
CA GLU A 58 -1.64 -6.49 -2.98
C GLU A 58 -0.63 -7.29 -2.16
N ARG A 59 0.48 -6.66 -1.74
CA ARG A 59 1.50 -7.31 -0.90
C ARG A 59 0.96 -7.72 0.46
N GLN A 60 0.12 -6.92 1.09
CA GLN A 60 -0.56 -7.27 2.34
C GLN A 60 -1.45 -8.50 2.17
N ARG A 61 -2.22 -8.60 1.07
CA ARG A 61 -3.02 -9.81 0.79
C ARG A 61 -2.15 -11.05 0.60
N VAL A 62 -1.01 -10.91 -0.09
CA VAL A 62 -0.05 -12.01 -0.25
C VAL A 62 0.51 -12.43 1.11
N TYR A 63 0.88 -11.48 1.96
CA TYR A 63 1.35 -11.73 3.31
C TYR A 63 0.32 -12.52 4.13
N GLU A 64 -0.94 -12.09 4.13
CA GLU A 64 -2.03 -12.79 4.83
C GLU A 64 -2.20 -14.24 4.34
N VAL A 65 -2.12 -14.47 3.02
CA VAL A 65 -2.23 -15.81 2.44
C VAL A 65 -1.07 -16.71 2.86
N ILE A 66 0.16 -16.20 2.84
CA ILE A 66 1.35 -16.97 3.22
C ILE A 66 1.34 -17.25 4.72
N SER A 67 1.02 -16.25 5.55
CA SER A 67 0.93 -16.39 7.01
C SER A 67 -0.08 -17.46 7.40
N ARG A 68 -1.31 -17.39 6.87
CA ARG A 68 -2.36 -18.37 7.15
C ARG A 68 -2.02 -19.78 6.67
N ARG A 69 -1.20 -19.92 5.63
CA ARG A 69 -0.74 -21.23 5.14
C ARG A 69 0.32 -21.84 6.06
N GLY A 70 1.18 -21.01 6.67
CA GLY A 70 2.12 -21.44 7.71
C GLY A 70 1.38 -21.96 8.94
N GLU A 71 0.39 -21.22 9.43
CA GLU A 71 -0.41 -21.56 10.63
C GLU A 71 -1.25 -22.85 10.49
N ARG A 72 -1.55 -23.30 9.26
CA ARG A 72 -2.30 -24.54 9.00
C ARG A 72 -1.40 -25.78 8.80
N ALA A 73 -0.09 -25.57 8.73
CA ALA A 73 0.90 -26.64 8.52
C ALA A 73 1.58 -27.08 9.83
N GLU A 74 1.30 -26.39 10.94
CA GLU A 74 1.66 -26.73 12.32
C GLU A 74 0.48 -27.38 13.05
#